data_AF-A0A5B2YVU8-F1
#
_entry.id   AF-A0A5B2YVU8-F1
#
_cell.length_a   1.000
_cell.length_b   1.000
_cell.length_c   1.000
_cell.angle_alpha   90.00
_cell.angle_beta   90.00
_cell.angle_gamma   90.00
#
_symmetry.space_group_name_H-M   'P 1'
#
loop_
_entity.id
_entity.type
_entity.pdbx_description
1 polymer ?
#
loop_
_entity_poly.entity_id
_entity_poly.type
_entity_poly.pdbx_seq_one_letter_code
_entity_poly.pdbx_strand_id
1 'polypeptide(L)'
;MLQHYIELYLTRNKTILAQPFVIGDKKIKKIELREYEIDNFRDKRHKEYSIKIYLETENNQIEMDYLGHTTTQWNTYDEISNFLVNYNGLTSTINRILIELDGKIRPHIEHGS
;
A
#
# COMPACT_ATOMS: atom_id res chain seq x y z
N MET A 1 5.78 26.71 15.13
CA MET A 1 6.32 25.54 14.42
C MET A 1 5.52 25.38 13.13
N LEU A 2 6.13 25.52 11.95
CA LEU A 2 5.43 25.23 10.69
C LEU A 2 5.34 23.71 10.53
N GLN A 3 4.12 23.20 10.62
CA GLN A 3 3.79 21.83 10.25
C GLN A 3 3.98 21.73 8.73
N HIS A 4 5.05 21.06 8.31
CA HIS A 4 5.31 20.85 6.90
C HIS A 4 4.32 19.80 6.42
N TYR A 5 3.35 20.20 5.61
CA TYR A 5 2.47 19.28 4.91
C TYR A 5 3.28 18.59 3.82
N ILE A 6 3.32 17.27 3.85
CA ILE A 6 3.84 16.45 2.76
C ILE A 6 2.65 16.22 1.82
N GLU A 7 2.72 16.76 0.61
CA GLU A 7 1.72 16.50 -0.41
C GLU A 7 2.11 15.22 -1.18
N LEU A 8 1.16 14.30 -1.30
CA LEU A 8 1.31 13.06 -2.05
C LEU A 8 0.52 13.17 -3.35
N TYR A 9 1.22 13.05 -4.46
CA TYR A 9 0.63 13.12 -5.80
C TYR A 9 0.62 11.73 -6.43
N LEU A 10 -0.56 11.15 -6.65
CA LEU A 10 -0.67 9.86 -7.32
C LEU A 10 -0.14 9.98 -8.75
N THR A 11 1.00 9.35 -9.03
CA THR A 11 1.66 9.40 -10.35
C THR A 11 1.28 8.21 -11.21
N ARG A 12 1.20 7.02 -10.60
CA ARG A 12 0.95 5.76 -11.30
C ARG A 12 0.06 4.86 -10.46
N ASN A 13 -0.82 4.11 -11.12
CA ASN A 13 -1.51 3.00 -10.50
C ASN A 13 -1.61 1.80 -11.46
N LYS A 14 -1.69 0.61 -10.89
CA LYS A 14 -1.90 -0.63 -11.63
C LYS A 14 -2.86 -1.51 -10.86
N THR A 15 -3.93 -1.91 -11.50
CA THR A 15 -4.83 -2.92 -10.94
C THR A 15 -4.14 -4.27 -11.00
N ILE A 16 -3.94 -4.87 -9.82
CA ILE A 16 -3.35 -6.20 -9.65
C ILE A 16 -4.46 -7.25 -9.70
N LEU A 17 -5.57 -7.00 -9.02
CA LEU A 17 -6.78 -7.83 -9.06
C LEU A 17 -8.01 -6.94 -9.14
N ALA A 18 -8.90 -7.24 -10.09
CA ALA A 18 -10.18 -6.56 -10.28
C ALA A 18 -11.39 -7.49 -10.12
N GLN A 19 -11.14 -8.78 -9.89
CA GLN A 19 -12.20 -9.77 -9.70
C GLN A 19 -12.45 -9.94 -8.20
N PRO A 20 -13.69 -9.84 -7.72
CA PRO A 20 -14.00 -10.03 -6.33
C PRO A 20 -13.65 -11.45 -5.86
N PHE A 21 -13.06 -11.56 -4.68
CA PHE A 21 -12.76 -12.82 -4.03
C PHE A 21 -12.88 -12.68 -2.52
N VAL A 22 -13.01 -13.82 -1.84
CA VAL A 22 -13.21 -13.86 -0.38
C VAL A 22 -11.93 -14.35 0.27
N ILE A 23 -11.50 -13.65 1.31
CA ILE A 23 -10.44 -14.13 2.19
C ILE A 23 -10.91 -14.04 3.64
N GLY A 24 -11.01 -15.19 4.31
CA GLY A 24 -11.66 -15.27 5.62
C GLY A 24 -13.13 -14.85 5.50
N ASP A 25 -13.52 -13.83 6.27
CA ASP A 25 -14.82 -13.17 6.23
C ASP A 25 -14.84 -11.90 5.36
N LYS A 26 -13.70 -11.49 4.78
CA LYS A 26 -13.56 -10.24 4.03
C LYS A 26 -13.70 -10.50 2.53
N LYS A 27 -14.70 -9.85 1.93
CA LYS A 27 -14.86 -9.79 0.47
C LYS A 27 -14.00 -8.67 -0.09
N ILE A 28 -12.91 -9.05 -0.75
CA ILE A 28 -12.01 -8.14 -1.46
C ILE A 28 -12.58 -7.93 -2.85
N LYS A 29 -12.79 -6.68 -3.25
CA LYS A 29 -13.27 -6.30 -4.58
C LYS A 29 -12.11 -6.01 -5.53
N LYS A 30 -11.06 -5.38 -5.02
CA LYS A 30 -9.98 -4.85 -5.86
C LYS A 30 -8.68 -4.66 -5.08
N ILE A 31 -7.56 -4.90 -5.74
CA ILE A 31 -6.21 -4.60 -5.27
C ILE A 31 -5.49 -3.77 -6.34
N GLU A 32 -4.89 -2.66 -5.94
CA GLU A 32 -4.01 -1.85 -6.79
C GLU A 32 -2.65 -1.65 -6.14
N LEU A 33 -1.62 -1.59 -6.98
CA LEU A 33 -0.36 -0.94 -6.65
C LEU A 33 -0.48 0.53 -7.04
N ARG A 34 -0.07 1.44 -6.16
CA ARG A 34 -0.07 2.88 -6.38
C ARG A 34 1.30 3.46 -6.07
N GLU A 35 1.74 4.40 -6.88
CA GLU A 35 2.94 5.21 -6.65
C GLU A 35 2.52 6.65 -6.45
N TYR A 36 3.05 7.27 -5.41
CA TYR A 36 2.88 8.69 -5.14
C TYR A 36 4.22 9.37 -5.21
N GLU A 37 4.32 10.45 -5.98
CA GLU A 37 5.41 11.41 -5.86
C GLU A 37 5.18 12.24 -4.60
N ILE A 38 6.23 12.39 -3.82
CA ILE A 38 6.24 13.13 -2.57
C ILE A 38 6.79 14.52 -2.89
N ASP A 39 5.93 15.54 -2.85
CA ASP A 39 6.41 16.90 -2.99
C ASP A 39 7.01 17.35 -1.66
N ASN A 40 8.34 17.23 -1.59
CA ASN A 40 9.11 17.77 -0.49
C ASN A 40 9.64 19.14 -0.91
N PHE A 41 8.95 20.19 -0.49
CA PHE A 41 9.28 21.60 -0.78
C PHE A 41 10.74 21.99 -0.48
N ARG A 42 11.50 21.16 0.25
CA ARG A 42 12.89 21.36 0.65
C ARG A 42 13.92 20.91 -0.39
N ASP A 43 13.64 19.94 -1.25
CA ASP A 43 14.60 19.47 -2.24
C ASP A 43 13.95 19.07 -3.57
N LYS A 44 13.85 20.03 -4.49
CA LYS A 44 13.28 19.83 -5.82
C LYS A 44 14.18 19.01 -6.77
N ARG A 45 15.40 18.61 -6.35
CA ARG A 45 16.36 17.92 -7.22
C ARG A 45 16.22 16.42 -7.20
N HIS A 46 15.60 15.86 -6.16
CA HIS A 46 15.39 14.42 -6.01
C HIS A 46 13.90 14.15 -5.82
N LYS A 47 13.30 13.47 -6.81
CA LYS A 47 11.94 12.97 -6.67
C LYS A 47 11.95 11.76 -5.74
N GLU A 48 11.15 11.82 -4.69
CA GLU A 48 10.90 10.70 -3.80
C GLU A 48 9.52 10.13 -4.08
N TYR A 49 9.40 8.82 -3.97
CA TYR A 49 8.19 8.08 -4.27
C TYR A 49 7.78 7.22 -3.07
N SER A 50 6.48 7.18 -2.78
CA SER A 50 5.87 6.22 -1.86
C SER A 50 5.09 5.18 -2.67
N ILE A 51 5.40 3.90 -2.43
CA ILE A 51 4.69 2.79 -3.06
C ILE A 51 3.70 2.20 -2.06
N LYS A 52 2.42 2.23 -2.43
CA LYS A 52 1.32 1.77 -1.59
C LYS A 52 0.51 0.66 -2.25
N ILE A 53 -0.03 -0.24 -1.44
CA ILE A 53 -1.10 -1.14 -1.85
C ILE A 53 -2.42 -0.53 -1.41
N TYR A 54 -3.30 -0.33 -2.40
CA TYR A 54 -4.69 0.01 -2.17
C TYR A 54 -5.55 -1.26 -2.23
N LEU A 55 -6.39 -1.43 -1.22
CA LEU A 55 -7.32 -2.53 -1.06
C LEU A 55 -8.74 -1.97 -0.96
N GLU A 56 -9.62 -2.46 -1.82
CA GLU A 56 -11.04 -2.18 -1.72
C GLU A 56 -11.79 -3.43 -1.30
N THR A 57 -12.57 -3.29 -0.24
CA THR A 57 -13.44 -4.32 0.30
C THR A 57 -14.91 -3.91 0.11
N GLU A 58 -15.84 -4.76 0.55
CA GLU A 58 -17.25 -4.39 0.54
C GLU A 58 -17.57 -3.17 1.41
N ASN A 59 -16.87 -3.03 2.54
CA ASN A 59 -17.19 -2.04 3.57
C ASN A 59 -16.16 -0.91 3.68
N ASN A 60 -14.91 -1.15 3.28
CA ASN A 60 -13.78 -0.27 3.53
C ASN A 60 -12.85 -0.14 2.32
N GLN A 61 -12.20 1.01 2.23
CA GLN A 61 -11.04 1.25 1.38
C GLN A 61 -9.83 1.48 2.27
N ILE A 62 -8.75 0.75 2.02
CA ILE A 62 -7.56 0.75 2.88
C ILE A 62 -6.35 0.95 1.98
N GLU A 63 -5.41 1.78 2.43
CA GLU A 63 -4.16 1.99 1.74
C GLU A 63 -2.99 1.80 2.70
N MET A 64 -1.97 1.06 2.28
CA MET A 64 -0.87 0.62 3.14
C MET A 64 0.46 0.77 2.41
N ASP A 65 1.49 1.24 3.12
CA ASP A 65 2.84 1.36 2.56
C ASP A 65 3.44 -0.02 2.28
N TYR A 66 3.72 -0.30 1.02
CA TYR A 66 4.26 -1.60 0.61
C TYR A 66 5.70 -1.79 1.08
N LEU A 67 6.53 -0.75 0.88
CA LEU A 67 7.95 -0.74 1.27
C LEU A 67 8.19 -0.39 2.73
N GLY A 68 7.24 0.31 3.38
CA GLY A 68 7.42 0.91 4.71
C GLY A 68 8.36 2.12 4.74
N HIS A 69 8.89 2.55 3.59
CA HIS A 69 9.74 3.73 3.41
C HIS A 69 9.57 4.30 1.98
N THR A 70 10.15 5.47 1.73
CA THR A 70 10.14 6.13 0.40
C THR A 70 11.32 5.64 -0.45
N THR A 71 11.20 5.73 -1.78
CA THR A 71 12.25 5.35 -2.73
C THR A 71 12.53 6.47 -3.72
N THR A 72 13.77 6.65 -4.13
CA THR A 72 14.17 7.54 -5.23
C THR A 72 14.43 6.77 -6.53
N GLN A 73 14.32 5.44 -6.50
CA GLN A 73 14.56 4.58 -7.65
C GLN A 73 13.31 4.51 -8.53
N TRP A 74 13.42 5.03 -9.75
CA TRP A 74 12.30 5.17 -10.68
C TRP A 74 11.72 3.83 -11.17
N ASN A 75 12.50 2.75 -11.15
CA ASN A 75 12.10 1.41 -11.61
C ASN A 75 11.45 0.56 -10.51
N THR A 76 11.50 0.98 -9.24
CA THR A 76 10.97 0.20 -8.12
C THR A 76 9.49 -0.16 -8.31
N TYR A 77 8.68 0.77 -8.81
CA TYR A 77 7.27 0.50 -9.09
C TYR A 77 7.08 -0.62 -10.12
N ASP A 78 7.84 -0.59 -11.21
CA ASP A 78 7.73 -1.58 -12.29
C ASP A 78 8.18 -2.98 -11.83
N GLU A 79 9.24 -3.04 -11.02
CA GLU A 79 9.72 -4.29 -10.41
C GLU A 79 8.69 -4.91 -9.48
N ILE A 80 8.10 -4.10 -8.59
CA ILE A 80 7.04 -4.56 -7.68
C ILE A 80 5.81 -4.98 -8.48
N SER A 81 5.39 -4.18 -9.46
CA SER A 81 4.28 -4.50 -10.35
C SER A 81 4.50 -5.85 -11.05
N ASN A 82 5.71 -6.11 -11.55
CA ASN A 82 6.07 -7.37 -12.20
C ASN A 82 6.10 -8.54 -11.21
N PHE A 83 6.56 -8.31 -9.98
CA PHE A 83 6.50 -9.30 -8.90
C PHE A 83 5.05 -9.66 -8.54
N LEU A 84 4.17 -8.66 -8.42
CA LEU A 84 2.78 -8.84 -7.99
C LEU A 84 1.89 -9.53 -9.02
N VAL A 85 2.21 -9.44 -10.33
CA VAL A 85 1.48 -10.19 -11.35
C VAL A 85 1.90 -11.67 -11.40
N ASN A 86 3.02 -12.05 -10.79
CA ASN A 86 3.39 -13.45 -10.62
C ASN A 86 2.62 -14.07 -9.46
N TYR A 87 2.07 -15.28 -9.65
CA TYR A 87 1.20 -15.96 -8.67
C TYR A 87 1.81 -16.06 -7.26
N ASN A 88 3.11 -16.37 -7.17
CA ASN A 88 3.82 -16.46 -5.89
C ASN A 88 3.95 -15.09 -5.20
N GLY A 89 4.20 -14.03 -5.98
CA GLY A 89 4.32 -12.67 -5.43
C GLY A 89 2.97 -12.11 -4.97
N LEU A 90 1.90 -12.42 -5.71
CA LEU A 90 0.54 -12.09 -5.34
C LEU A 90 0.12 -12.75 -4.02
N THR A 91 0.32 -14.07 -3.91
CA THR A 91 -0.07 -14.85 -2.73
C THR A 91 0.65 -14.36 -1.46
N SER A 92 1.96 -14.11 -1.56
CA SER A 92 2.76 -13.57 -0.44
C SER A 92 2.26 -12.19 0.00
N THR A 93 1.98 -11.31 -0.96
CA THR A 93 1.50 -9.96 -0.68
C THR A 93 0.11 -9.98 -0.03
N ILE A 94 -0.79 -10.82 -0.52
CA ILE A 94 -2.11 -11.01 0.07
C ILE A 94 -1.97 -11.50 1.52
N ASN A 95 -1.13 -12.49 1.79
CA ASN A 95 -0.90 -12.98 3.16
C ASN A 95 -0.42 -11.88 4.10
N ARG A 96 0.53 -11.04 3.66
CA ARG A 96 0.99 -9.89 4.45
C ARG A 96 -0.13 -8.89 4.72
N ILE A 97 -0.93 -8.56 3.70
CA ILE A 97 -2.08 -7.65 3.83
C ILE A 97 -3.05 -8.16 4.89
N LEU A 98 -3.36 -9.46 4.89
CA LEU A 98 -4.27 -10.05 5.88
C LEU A 98 -3.74 -9.92 7.31
N ILE A 99 -2.45 -10.20 7.52
CA ILE A 99 -1.79 -10.07 8.82
C ILE A 99 -1.88 -8.62 9.31
N GLU A 100 -1.59 -7.65 8.44
CA GLU A 100 -1.67 -6.23 8.80
C GLU A 100 -3.11 -5.77 9.08
N LEU A 101 -4.11 -6.28 8.34
CA LEU A 101 -5.51 -5.99 8.60
C LEU A 101 -6.00 -6.58 9.92
N ASP A 102 -5.62 -7.82 10.23
CA ASP A 102 -6.04 -8.48 11.47
C ASP A 102 -5.31 -7.91 12.69
N GLY A 103 -4.03 -7.51 12.53
CA GLY A 103 -3.26 -6.81 13.54
C GLY A 103 -3.81 -5.43 13.89
N LYS A 104 -4.40 -4.71 12.91
CA LYS A 104 -5.09 -3.44 13.13
C LYS A 104 -6.50 -3.59 13.75
N ILE A 105 -7.10 -4.78 13.66
CA ILE A 105 -8.46 -5.06 14.18
C ILE A 105 -8.42 -5.64 15.60
N ARG A 106 -7.30 -6.20 16.08
CA ARG A 106 -7.18 -6.55 17.50
C ARG A 106 -7.20 -5.26 18.32
N PRO A 107 -8.20 -5.02 19.20
CA PRO A 107 -8.08 -3.95 20.16
C PRO A 107 -6.81 -4.21 20.96
N HIS A 108 -6.05 -3.15 21.25
CA HIS A 108 -5.10 -3.16 22.35
C HIS A 108 -5.88 -3.60 23.61
N ILE A 109 -5.88 -4.90 23.91
CA ILE A 109 -6.15 -5.36 25.26
C ILE A 109 -4.86 -5.02 25.99
N GLU A 110 -4.83 -3.81 26.54
CA GLU A 110 -3.92 -3.50 27.63
C GLU A 110 -4.21 -4.52 28.73
N HIS A 111 -3.35 -5.53 28.86
CA HIS A 111 -3.27 -6.28 30.09
C HIS A 111 -2.72 -5.31 31.13
N GLY A 112 -3.64 -4.60 31.79
CA GLY A 112 -3.36 -3.93 33.06
C GLY A 112 -2.76 -4.96 34.01
N SER A 113 -1.50 -4.73 34.38
CA SER A 113 -0.84 -5.33 35.53
C SER A 113 -0.61 -4.23 36.55
#